data_AF-A0A318UA13-F1
#
_entry.id   AF-A0A318UA13-F1
#
_cell.length_a   1.000
_cell.length_b   1.000
_cell.length_c   1.000
_cell.angle_alpha   90.00
_cell.angle_beta   90.00
_cell.angle_gamma   90.00
#
_symmetry.space_group_name_H-M   'P 1'
#
loop_
_entity.id
_entity.type
_entity.pdbx_description
1 polymer ?
#
loop_
_entity_poly.entity_id
_entity_poly.type
_entity_poly.pdbx_seq_one_letter_code
_entity_poly.pdbx_strand_id
1 'polypeptide(L)' 'MGIEETVIMLAREEGIEEGIELGIEQGIEKRIEKGAYEKALAVAKQLKQLGYPISEILKVTKLSLKEVTAL' A
#
# COMPACT_ATOMS: atom_id res chain seq x y z
N MET A 1 -11.97 -28.54 -33.42
CA MET A 1 -10.95 -28.01 -32.49
C MET A 1 -10.06 -29.15 -32.08
N GLY A 2 -8.77 -29.04 -32.37
CA GLY A 2 -7.77 -30.00 -31.90
C GLY A 2 -7.47 -29.76 -30.42
N ILE A 3 -6.97 -30.80 -29.73
CA ILE A 3 -6.59 -30.72 -28.31
C ILE A 3 -5.60 -29.56 -28.05
N GLU A 4 -4.69 -29.30 -29.00
CA GLU A 4 -3.72 -28.20 -28.93
C GLU A 4 -4.38 -26.81 -28.90
N GLU A 5 -5.42 -26.57 -29.71
CA GLU A 5 -6.13 -25.28 -29.71
C GLU A 5 -6.84 -25.03 -28.38
N THR A 6 -7.43 -26.07 -27.80
CA THR A 6 -8.11 -25.99 -26.50
C THR A 6 -7.12 -25.69 -25.38
N VAL A 7 -5.96 -26.35 -25.36
CA VAL A 7 -4.93 -26.10 -24.34
C VAL A 7 -4.37 -24.68 -24.43
N ILE A 8 -4.11 -24.17 -25.64
CA ILE A 8 -3.62 -22.80 -25.83
C ILE A 8 -4.68 -21.77 -25.40
N MET A 9 -5.96 -22.05 -25.63
CA MET A 9 -7.06 -21.18 -25.22
C MET A 9 -7.16 -21.09 -23.69
N LEU A 10 -7.13 -22.23 -23.00
CA LEU A 10 -7.19 -22.29 -21.54
C LEU A 10 -5.98 -21.60 -20.90
N ALA A 11 -4.77 -21.86 -21.39
CA ALA A 11 -3.55 -21.22 -20.87
C ALA A 11 -3.56 -19.69 -21.05
N ARG A 12 -4.19 -19.19 -22.12
CA ARG A 12 -4.37 -17.73 -22.31
C ARG A 12 -5.41 -17.15 -21.37
N GLU A 13 -6.50 -17.87 -21.13
CA GLU A 13 -7.54 -17.45 -20.20
C GLU A 13 -7.00 -17.39 -18.77
N GLU A 14 -6.34 -18.45 -18.31
CA GLU A 14 -5.66 -18.52 -17.00
C GLU A 14 -4.62 -17.41 -16.86
N GLY A 15 -3.76 -17.21 -17.87
CA GLY A 15 -2.73 -16.16 -17.82
C GLY A 15 -3.30 -14.73 -17.78
N ILE A 16 -4.47 -14.49 -18.40
CA ILE A 16 -5.15 -13.19 -18.31
C ILE A 16 -5.77 -13.03 -16.91
N GLU A 17 -6.41 -14.07 -16.38
CA GLU A 17 -7.01 -14.06 -15.05
C GLU A 17 -5.96 -13.80 -13.96
N GLU A 18 -4.86 -14.57 -13.95
CA GLU A 18 -3.74 -14.38 -13.03
C GLU A 18 -3.12 -12.98 -13.17
N GLY A 19 -2.93 -12.49 -14.40
CA GLY A 19 -2.37 -11.16 -14.65
C GLY A 19 -3.24 -10.03 -14.11
N ILE A 20 -4.57 -10.16 -14.23
CA ILE A 20 -5.53 -9.19 -13.68
C ILE A 20 -5.53 -9.24 -12.15
N GLU A 21 -5.57 -10.44 -11.57
CA GLU A 21 -5.58 -10.63 -10.12
C GLU A 21 -4.33 -10.02 -9.47
N LEU A 22 -3.14 -10.37 -9.96
CA LEU A 22 -1.86 -9.82 -9.48
C LEU A 22 -1.79 -8.30 -9.65
N GLY A 23 -2.28 -7.77 -10.78
CA GLY A 23 -2.29 -6.33 -11.04
C GLY A 23 -3.19 -5.56 -10.07
N ILE A 24 -4.37 -6.11 -9.77
CA ILE A 24 -5.31 -5.53 -8.81
C ILE A 24 -4.76 -5.60 -7.39
N GLU A 25 -4.25 -6.76 -6.97
CA GLU A 25 -3.68 -6.96 -5.63
C GLU A 25 -2.55 -5.97 -5.35
N GLN A 26 -1.55 -5.90 -6.24
CA GLN A 26 -0.44 -4.95 -6.11
C GLN A 26 -0.90 -3.49 -6.12
N GLY A 27 -1.92 -3.16 -6.92
CA GLY A 27 -2.48 -1.81 -7.01
C GLY A 27 -3.25 -1.40 -5.76
N ILE A 28 -3.93 -2.34 -5.10
CA ILE A 28 -4.65 -2.13 -3.85
C ILE A 28 -3.66 -2.01 -2.70
N GLU A 29 -2.70 -2.93 -2.58
CA GLU A 29 -1.69 -2.93 -1.52
C GLU A 29 -0.92 -1.60 -1.47
N LYS A 30 -0.37 -1.15 -2.60
CA LYS A 30 0.35 0.12 -2.70
C LYS A 30 -0.50 1.32 -2.28
N ARG A 31 -1.80 1.32 -2.61
CA ARG A 31 -2.70 2.41 -2.22
C ARG A 31 -3.04 2.39 -0.73
N ILE A 32 -3.24 1.20 -0.17
CA ILE A 32 -3.51 1.04 1.27
C ILE A 32 -2.29 1.49 2.07
N GLU A 33 -1.09 1.05 1.70
CA GLU A 33 0.16 1.43 2.38
C GLU A 33 0.39 2.95 2.31
N LYS A 34 0.26 3.53 1.11
CA LYS A 34 0.38 4.99 0.94
C LYS A 34 -0.66 5.76 1.75
N GLY A 35 -1.92 5.31 1.75
CA GLY A 35 -2.99 5.96 2.51
C GLY A 35 -2.79 5.86 4.03
N ALA A 36 -2.30 4.72 4.52
CA ALA A 36 -1.95 4.55 5.93
C ALA A 36 -0.79 5.49 6.33
N TYR A 37 0.23 5.59 5.48
CA TYR A 37 1.36 6.49 5.68
C TYR A 37 0.94 7.98 5.68
N GLU A 38 0.14 8.41 4.71
CA GLU A 38 -0.38 9.78 4.65
C GLU A 38 -1.23 10.14 5.87
N LYS A 39 -2.06 9.20 6.36
CA LYS A 39 -2.80 9.36 7.62
C LYS A 39 -1.87 9.49 8.82
N ALA A 40 -0.83 8.67 8.92
CA ALA A 40 0.15 8.74 10.00
C ALA A 40 0.85 10.12 10.03
N LEU A 41 1.23 10.65 8.85
CA LEU A 41 1.80 11.99 8.72
C LEU A 41 0.81 13.09 9.15
N ALA A 42 -0.46 13.00 8.74
CA ALA A 42 -1.48 13.97 9.14
C ALA A 42 -1.69 14.01 10.66
N VAL A 43 -1.76 12.83 11.30
CA VAL A 43 -1.86 12.71 12.76
C VAL A 43 -0.61 13.27 13.44
N ALA A 44 0.59 12.95 12.95
CA ALA A 44 1.84 13.47 13.50
C ALA A 44 1.92 15.00 13.43
N LYS A 45 1.48 15.60 12.31
CA LYS A 45 1.40 17.07 12.16
C LYS A 45 0.48 17.69 13.21
N GLN A 46 -0.71 17.12 13.41
CA GLN A 46 -1.67 17.59 14.40
C GLN A 46 -1.11 17.47 15.83
N LEU A 47 -0.51 16.34 16.19
CA LEU A 47 0.08 16.14 17.51
C LEU A 47 1.22 17.13 17.77
N LYS A 48 2.06 17.41 16.76
CA LYS A 48 3.12 18.41 16.84
C LYS A 48 2.56 19.82 17.08
N GLN A 49 1.50 20.19 16.34
CA GLN A 49 0.81 21.47 16.52
C GLN A 49 0.17 21.62 17.91
N LEU A 50 -0.33 20.52 18.48
CA LEU A 50 -0.87 20.46 19.84
C LEU A 50 0.22 20.45 20.93
N GLY A 51 1.50 20.45 20.56
CA GLY A 51 2.62 20.51 21.50
C GLY A 51 2.98 19.17 22.14
N TYR A 52 2.54 18.04 21.57
CA TYR A 52 2.95 16.72 22.08
C TYR A 52 4.47 16.51 21.89
N PRO A 53 5.13 15.83 22.84
CA PRO A 53 6.54 15.54 22.71
C PRO A 53 6.79 14.56 21.56
N ILE A 54 7.91 14.76 20.84
CA ILE A 54 8.29 13.94 19.68
C ILE A 54 8.32 12.45 20.02
N SER A 55 8.77 12.08 21.22
CA SER A 55 8.79 10.69 21.69
C SER A 55 7.41 10.01 21.67
N GLU A 56 6.34 10.72 22.05
CA GLU A 56 4.98 10.19 22.02
C GLU A 56 4.43 10.16 20.59
N ILE A 57 4.76 11.16 19.77
CA ILE A 57 4.37 11.18 18.35
C ILE A 57 4.95 9.96 17.62
N LEU A 58 6.22 9.61 17.88
CA LEU A 58 6.87 8.44 17.28
C LEU A 58 6.21 7.12 17.70
N LYS A 59 5.84 6.98 18.99
CA LYS A 59 5.15 5.78 19.50
C LYS A 59 3.79 5.59 18.84
N VAL A 60 3.02 6.66 18.69
CA VAL A 60 1.63 6.60 18.19
C VAL A 60 1.60 6.43 16.67
N THR A 61 2.41 7.18 15.94
CA THR A 61 2.36 7.21 14.46
C THR A 61 3.24 6.17 13.80
N LYS A 62 4.16 5.55 14.56
CA LYS A 62 5.18 4.61 14.07
C LYS A 62 6.08 5.18 12.97
N LEU A 63 6.09 6.50 12.81
CA LEU A 63 6.99 7.21 11.92
C LEU A 63 8.40 7.24 12.50
N SER A 64 9.39 7.46 11.65
CA SER A 64 10.76 7.69 12.06
C SER A 64 10.95 9.09 12.65
N LEU A 65 12.00 9.24 13.47
CA LEU A 65 12.39 10.53 14.03
C LEU A 65 12.56 11.59 12.94
N LYS A 66 13.22 11.21 11.84
CA LYS A 66 13.49 12.10 10.71
C LYS A 66 12.19 12.65 10.12
N GLU A 67 11.21 11.80 9.89
CA GLU A 67 9.90 12.20 9.35
C GLU A 67 9.20 13.17 10.29
N VAL A 68 9.08 12.84 11.58
CA VAL A 68 8.41 13.72 12.56
C VAL A 68 9.13 15.06 12.76
N THR A 69 10.47 15.07 12.70
CA THR A 69 11.23 16.33 12.80
C THR A 69 11.06 17.23 11.58
N ALA A 70 10.85 16.66 10.39
CA ALA A 70 10.68 17.39 9.14
C ALA A 70 9.25 17.94 8.92
N LEU A 71 8.27 17.50 9.72
CA LEU A 71 6.89 17.97 9.71
C LEU A 71 6.71 19.41 10.22
#